data_AF-A0A821MVL1-F1
#
_entry.id   AF-A0A821MVL1-F1
#
_cell.length_a   1.000
_cell.length_b   1.000
_cell.length_c   1.000
_cell.angle_alpha   90.00
_cell.angle_beta   90.00
_cell.angle_gamma   90.00
#
_symmetry.space_group_name_H-M   'P 1'
#
loop_
_entity.id
_entity.type
_entity.pdbx_description
1 polymer ?
#
loop_
_entity_poly.entity_id
_entity_poly.type
_entity_poly.pdbx_seq_one_letter_code
_entity_poly.pdbx_strand_id
1 'polypeptide(L)' 'MLCQQFNINRKKPVGLLHPIEPPKGPCQLIGMDYAGPFPTTPEGNKYVLAITDYFTKWVIAIPLPNQTALTTAEV' A
#
# COMPACT_ATOMS: atom_id res chain seq x y z
N MET A 1 27.36 -22.07 -17.06
CA MET A 1 28.10 -21.00 -16.34
C MET A 1 27.78 -19.57 -16.79
N LEU A 2 26.98 -19.33 -17.84
CA LEU A 2 26.69 -17.96 -18.32
C LEU A 2 25.78 -17.14 -17.38
N CYS A 3 24.78 -17.76 -16.73
CA CYS A 3 23.83 -17.04 -15.87
C CYS A 3 24.47 -16.36 -14.65
N GLN A 4 25.58 -16.90 -14.13
CA GLN A 4 26.31 -16.26 -13.01
C GLN A 4 27.07 -15.01 -13.43
N GLN A 5 27.44 -14.88 -14.71
CA GLN A 5 28.17 -13.72 -15.23
C GLN A 5 27.27 -12.49 -15.42
N PHE A 6 25.97 -12.71 -15.66
CA PHE A 6 24.97 -11.64 -15.81
C PHE A 6 24.13 -11.42 -14.54
N ASN A 7 24.38 -12.18 -13.47
CA ASN A 7 23.61 -12.02 -12.24
C ASN A 7 24.11 -10.78 -11.48
N ILE A 8 23.21 -9.81 -11.28
CA ILE A 8 23.52 -8.58 -10.55
C ILE A 8 23.79 -8.97 -9.09
N ASN A 9 25.05 -8.87 -8.68
CA ASN A 9 25.47 -9.25 -7.33
C ASN A 9 25.04 -8.18 -6.32
N ARG A 10 23.78 -8.27 -5.85
CA ARG A 10 23.20 -7.36 -4.84
C ARG A 10 23.69 -7.74 -3.44
N LYS A 11 24.97 -7.47 -3.14
CA LYS A 11 25.59 -7.69 -1.81
C LYS A 11 25.47 -6.50 -0.86
N LYS A 12 24.50 -5.59 -1.07
CA LYS A 12 24.34 -4.46 -0.15
C LYS A 12 23.91 -5.01 1.22
N PRO A 13 24.55 -4.59 2.33
CA PRO A 13 24.08 -4.96 3.65
C PRO A 13 22.66 -4.45 3.84
N VAL A 14 21.86 -5.20 4.58
CA VAL A 14 20.49 -4.78 4.93
C VAL A 14 20.60 -3.46 5.71
N GLY A 15 19.90 -2.43 5.24
CA GLY A 15 19.84 -1.14 5.94
C GLY A 15 18.94 -1.21 7.17
N LEU A 16 19.11 -0.26 8.10
CA LEU A 16 18.18 -0.10 9.23
C LEU A 16 16.82 0.40 8.72
N LEU A 17 15.74 -0.06 9.35
CA LEU A 17 14.42 0.52 9.12
C LEU A 17 14.39 1.96 9.66
N HIS A 18 13.67 2.84 8.97
CA HIS A 18 13.42 4.22 9.41
C HIS A 18 11.98 4.30 9.93
N PRO A 19 11.77 4.33 11.26
CA PRO A 19 10.43 4.47 11.83
C PRO A 19 9.81 5.80 11.44
N ILE A 20 8.50 5.78 11.22
CA ILE A 20 7.70 7.00 11.06
C ILE A 20 7.45 7.57 12.47
N GLU A 21 7.69 8.87 12.64
CA GLU A 21 7.36 9.55 13.90
C GLU A 21 5.84 9.48 14.16
N PRO A 22 5.41 9.07 15.37
CA PRO A 22 3.98 9.01 15.67
C PRO A 22 3.31 10.39 15.56
N PRO A 23 2.16 10.50 14.87
CA PRO A 23 1.38 11.73 14.87
C PRO A 23 0.92 12.10 16.29
N LYS A 24 0.64 13.39 16.53
CA LYS A 24 0.22 13.92 17.84
C LYS A 24 -1.31 14.00 18.00
N GLY A 25 -2.06 13.74 16.94
CA GLY A 25 -3.51 13.74 16.96
C GLY A 25 -4.12 13.05 15.75
N PRO A 26 -5.45 12.83 15.77
CA PRO A 26 -6.16 12.14 14.69
C PRO A 26 -6.01 12.84 13.35
N CYS A 27 -5.91 12.06 12.27
CA CYS A 27 -5.87 12.52 10.89
C CYS A 27 -4.68 13.43 10.53
N GLN A 28 -3.66 13.53 11.38
CA GLN A 28 -2.43 14.28 11.06
C GLN A 28 -1.52 13.54 10.07
N LEU A 29 -1.56 12.20 10.11
CA LEU A 29 -0.85 11.35 9.17
C LEU A 29 -1.72 10.15 8.83
N ILE A 30 -2.03 10.01 7.54
CA ILE A 30 -2.81 8.90 7.01
C ILE A 30 -1.94 8.05 6.08
N GLY A 31 -2.07 6.73 6.20
CA GLY A 31 -1.55 5.77 5.24
C GLY A 31 -2.67 5.36 4.29
N MET A 32 -2.38 5.34 2.99
CA MET A 32 -3.30 4.83 1.97
C MET A 32 -2.58 3.76 1.18
N ASP A 33 -3.19 2.59 1.03
CA ASP A 33 -2.63 1.52 0.22
C ASP A 33 -3.73 0.69 -0.46
N TYR A 34 -3.39 0.13 -1.61
CA TYR A 34 -4.26 -0.74 -2.38
C TYR A 34 -3.88 -2.20 -2.15
N ALA A 35 -4.85 -3.01 -1.72
CA ALA A 35 -4.72 -4.45 -1.73
C ALA A 35 -5.44 -5.04 -2.96
N GLY A 36 -4.78 -5.96 -3.66
CA GLY A 36 -5.34 -6.69 -4.80
C GLY A 36 -4.37 -6.86 -5.97
N PRO A 37 -4.85 -7.34 -7.13
CA PRO A 37 -6.26 -7.65 -7.41
C PRO A 37 -6.74 -8.93 -6.69
N PHE A 38 -7.96 -8.88 -6.17
CA PHE A 38 -8.72 -10.00 -5.60
C PHE A 38 -9.69 -10.58 -6.63
N PRO A 39 -10.28 -11.77 -6.38
CA PRO A 39 -11.41 -12.25 -7.15
C PRO A 39 -12.50 -11.18 -7.25
N THR A 40 -13.02 -10.98 -8.46
CA THR A 40 -14.00 -9.93 -8.73
C THR A 40 -15.31 -10.22 -8.03
N THR A 41 -15.82 -9.24 -7.27
CA THR A 41 -17.14 -9.34 -6.64
C THR A 41 -18.25 -9.21 -7.68
N PRO A 42 -19.51 -9.56 -7.37
CA PRO A 42 -20.64 -9.33 -8.28
C PRO A 42 -20.81 -7.86 -8.72
N GLU A 43 -20.34 -6.92 -7.91
CA GLU A 43 -20.36 -5.48 -8.17
C GLU A 43 -19.18 -5.00 -9.03
N GLY A 44 -18.28 -5.90 -9.44
CA GLY A 44 -17.11 -5.57 -10.26
C GLY A 44 -15.89 -5.09 -9.48
N ASN A 45 -15.92 -5.13 -8.15
CA ASN A 45 -14.81 -4.71 -7.31
C ASN A 45 -13.70 -5.78 -7.29
N LYS A 46 -12.46 -5.34 -7.43
CA LYS A 46 -11.27 -6.22 -7.43
C LYS A 46 -10.13 -5.70 -6.56
N TYR A 47 -10.30 -4.53 -5.96
CA TYR A 47 -9.32 -3.96 -5.04
C TYR A 47 -9.99 -3.51 -3.75
N VAL A 48 -9.18 -3.37 -2.70
CA VAL A 48 -9.57 -2.69 -1.47
C VAL A 48 -8.58 -1.55 -1.24
N LEU A 49 -9.09 -0.31 -1.17
CA LEU A 49 -8.33 0.84 -0.70
C LEU A 49 -8.42 0.88 0.82
N ALA A 50 -7.29 0.69 1.50
CA ALA A 50 -7.17 0.79 2.94
C ALA A 50 -6.62 2.17 3.31
N ILE A 51 -7.43 2.97 4.01
CA ILE A 51 -7.04 4.28 4.55
C ILE A 51 -6.93 4.15 6.06
N THR A 52 -5.73 4.38 6.60
CA THR A 52 -5.42 4.20 8.02
C THR A 52 -4.99 5.52 8.63
N ASP A 53 -5.66 5.98 9.68
CA ASP A 53 -5.13 7.05 10.53
C ASP A 53 -4.04 6.48 11.45
N TYR A 54 -2.81 6.96 11.32
CA TYR A 54 -1.69 6.42 12.09
C TYR A 54 -1.75 6.77 13.58
N PHE A 55 -2.54 7.77 13.99
CA PHE A 55 -2.73 8.11 15.40
C PHE A 55 -3.68 7.12 16.08
N THR A 56 -4.93 7.06 15.62
CA THR A 56 -5.97 6.20 16.22
C THR A 56 -5.88 4.74 15.81
N LYS A 57 -5.13 4.44 14.74
CA LYS A 57 -5.16 3.14 14.04
C LYS A 57 -6.53 2.79 13.46
N TRP A 58 -7.41 3.78 13.31
CA TRP A 58 -8.69 3.59 12.63
C TRP A 58 -8.48 3.32 11.15
N VAL A 59 -9.10 2.25 10.64
CA VAL A 59 -8.98 1.82 9.25
C VAL A 59 -10.33 1.92 8.55
N ILE A 60 -10.32 2.52 7.37
CA ILE A 60 -11.43 2.50 6.42
C ILE A 60 -11.00 1.62 5.25
N ALA A 61 -11.80 0.61 4.92
CA ALA A 61 -11.55 -0.32 3.82
C ALA A 61 -12.65 -0.17 2.76
N ILE A 62 -12.26 0.21 1.55
CA ILE A 62 -13.21 0.62 0.49
C ILE A 62 -13.02 -0.27 -0.73
N PRO A 63 -14.05 -1.05 -1.14
CA PRO A 63 -13.96 -1.89 -2.32
C PRO A 63 -14.01 -1.05 -3.59
N LEU A 64 -13.07 -1.26 -4.51
CA LEU A 64 -12.96 -0.49 -5.75
C LEU A 64 -12.77 -1.40 -6.99
N PRO A 65 -13.28 -0.98 -8.16
CA PRO A 65 -13.14 -1.74 -9.39
C PRO A 65 -11.77 -1.55 -10.05
N ASN A 66 -11.00 -0.51 -9.71
CA ASN A 66 -9.67 -0.24 -10.25
C ASN A 66 -8.85 0.65 -9.29
N GLN A 67 -7.57 0.85 -9.59
CA GLN A 67 -6.63 1.67 -8.80
C GLN A 67 -6.24 2.97 -9.53
N THR A 68 -7.16 3.57 -10.29
CA THR A 68 -6.89 4.82 -11.01
C THR A 68 -7.01 6.03 -10.07
N ALA A 69 -6.30 7.11 -10.40
CA ALA A 69 -6.37 8.35 -9.65
C ALA A 69 -7.79 8.93 -9.59
N LEU A 70 -8.55 8.82 -10.69
CA LEU A 70 -9.94 9.28 -10.76
C LEU A 70 -10.83 8.53 -9.77
N THR A 71 -10.82 7.18 -9.83
CA THR A 71 -11.58 6.35 -8.91
C THR A 71 -11.16 6.56 -7.45
N THR A 72 -9.88 6.84 -7.19
CA THR A 72 -9.39 7.12 -5.83
C THR A 72 -9.85 8.49 -5.31
N ALA A 73 -10.01 9.48 -6.18
CA ALA A 73 -10.40 10.84 -5.81
C ALA A 73 -11.90 10.99 -5.53
N GLU A 74 -12.72 10.02 -5.95
CA GLU A 74 -14.17 9.96 -5.70
C GLU A 74 -14.54 9.37 -4.33
N VAL A 75 -13.53 8.87 -3.62
CA VAL A 75 -13.64 8.24 -2.29
C VAL A 75 -13.46 9.26 -1.18
#